data_AF-A0A7K6TPE3-F1
#
_entry.id   AF-A0A7K6TPE3-F1
#
_cell.length_a   1.000
_cell.length_b   1.000
_cell.length_c   1.000
_cell.angle_alpha   90.00
_cell.angle_beta   90.00
_cell.angle_gamma   90.00
#
_symmetry.space_group_name_H-M   'P 1'
#
loop_
_entity.id
_entity.type
_entity.pdbx_description
1 polymer ?
#
loop_
_entity_poly.entity_id
_entity_poly.type
_entity_poly.pdbx_seq_one_letter_code
_entity_poly.pdbx_strand_id
1 'polypeptide(L)'
;RRDVLVLTPWLAPIVWEGTFNRDILNAQYVQKNLVTGVVTFAVKKYWFFVEGFMSSANKYFLAGHRVNFYLFTDNPEQIPHLQMAPENHLFIIPVQNDSEWQDGSMSRMDTISRYIRSQFQYEVNYLYSIDIDAQLFEHIGVEIIDELVGTVSSWQYTACRDNKAYERHPESQAAIPKGEGDFYYTASFYGGSVAEVYRLTRACFKGLMEDRKNGIEARWHEESHLNKYLLYHKPTRLLSPEYYWDEEL
;
A
#
# COMPACT_ATOMS: atom_id res chain seq x y z
N ARG A 1 -1.10 -6.58 24.43
CA ARG A 1 -1.49 -5.16 24.54
C ARG A 1 -2.87 -5.07 25.20
N ARG A 2 -3.16 -4.02 25.99
CA ARG A 2 -4.48 -3.82 26.67
C ARG A 2 -5.09 -2.43 26.39
N ASP A 3 -4.30 -1.60 25.74
CA ASP A 3 -4.46 -0.18 25.46
C ASP A 3 -4.99 0.08 24.03
N VAL A 4 -4.92 -0.93 23.16
CA VAL A 4 -5.34 -0.86 21.76
C VAL A 4 -6.10 -2.11 21.35
N LEU A 5 -6.92 -2.00 20.31
CA LEU A 5 -7.56 -3.14 19.65
C LEU A 5 -6.50 -3.93 18.88
N VAL A 6 -6.40 -5.24 19.14
CA VAL A 6 -5.43 -6.14 18.49
C VAL A 6 -6.06 -7.14 17.54
N LEU A 7 -7.39 -7.22 17.50
CA LEU A 7 -8.16 -8.15 16.67
C LEU A 7 -9.44 -7.46 16.21
N THR A 8 -9.75 -7.55 14.92
CA THR A 8 -10.99 -6.98 14.37
C THR A 8 -12.21 -7.85 14.69
N PRO A 9 -13.44 -7.33 14.53
CA PRO A 9 -14.66 -8.13 14.66
C PRO A 9 -14.76 -9.31 13.68
N TRP A 10 -14.00 -9.30 12.58
CA TRP A 10 -13.91 -10.40 11.61
C TRP A 10 -12.65 -11.27 11.80
N LEU A 11 -12.02 -11.20 12.98
CA LEU A 11 -10.89 -12.05 13.40
C LEU A 11 -9.57 -11.81 12.63
N ALA A 12 -9.41 -10.66 11.98
CA ALA A 12 -8.12 -10.25 11.43
C ALA A 12 -7.25 -9.62 12.53
N PRO A 13 -5.96 -9.99 12.67
CA PRO A 13 -5.06 -9.32 13.58
C PRO A 13 -4.82 -7.87 13.16
N ILE A 14 -4.75 -6.98 14.14
CA ILE A 14 -4.18 -5.64 14.00
C ILE A 14 -2.76 -5.72 14.53
N VAL A 15 -1.78 -5.56 13.66
CA VAL A 15 -0.37 -5.71 13.98
C VAL A 15 0.09 -4.48 14.74
N TRP A 16 0.47 -4.69 15.99
CA TRP A 16 1.11 -3.68 16.82
C TRP A 16 2.42 -4.23 17.37
N GLU A 17 3.34 -3.35 17.74
CA GLU A 17 4.52 -3.78 18.49
C GLU A 17 4.09 -4.54 19.77
N GLY A 18 4.76 -5.68 20.00
CA GLY A 18 4.44 -6.62 21.07
C GLY A 18 3.25 -7.57 20.82
N THR A 19 2.65 -7.61 19.62
CA THR A 19 1.58 -8.59 19.30
C THR A 19 2.05 -9.81 18.51
N PHE A 20 3.32 -9.87 18.13
CA PHE A 20 3.91 -10.96 17.36
C PHE A 20 5.29 -11.33 17.90
N ASN A 21 5.75 -12.55 17.58
CA ASN A 21 7.12 -12.98 17.81
C ASN A 21 7.83 -13.10 16.46
N ARG A 22 8.79 -12.21 16.20
CA ARG A 22 9.46 -12.10 14.92
C ARG A 22 10.30 -13.34 14.57
N ASP A 23 10.93 -13.98 15.55
CA ASP A 23 11.73 -15.19 15.31
C ASP A 23 10.87 -16.36 14.82
N ILE A 24 9.70 -16.55 15.43
CA ILE A 24 8.75 -17.59 15.03
C ILE A 24 8.24 -17.33 13.60
N LEU A 25 7.85 -16.10 13.29
CA LEU A 25 7.34 -15.75 11.97
C LEU A 25 8.43 -15.86 10.89
N ASN A 26 9.65 -15.41 11.19
CA ASN A 26 10.80 -15.56 10.30
C ASN A 26 11.08 -17.02 9.99
N ALA A 27 11.10 -17.90 11.00
CA ALA A 27 11.33 -19.33 10.80
C ALA A 27 10.27 -19.96 9.87
N GLN A 28 9.02 -19.53 9.98
CA GLN A 28 7.94 -19.99 9.10
C GLN A 28 8.06 -19.46 7.66
N TYR A 29 8.48 -18.21 7.50
CA TYR A 29 8.58 -17.57 6.19
C TYR A 29 9.80 -18.05 5.39
N VAL A 30 10.96 -18.18 6.03
CA VAL A 30 12.20 -18.68 5.40
C VAL A 30 12.00 -20.05 4.76
N GLN A 31 11.26 -20.95 5.42
CA GLN A 31 10.97 -22.29 4.90
C GLN A 31 10.20 -22.27 3.57
N LYS A 32 9.43 -21.22 3.30
CA LYS A 32 8.61 -21.09 2.09
C LYS A 32 9.37 -20.46 0.92
N ASN A 33 10.54 -19.87 1.17
CA ASN A 33 11.38 -19.19 0.16
C ASN A 33 10.58 -18.23 -0.75
N LEU A 34 9.72 -17.43 -0.12
CA LEU A 34 8.81 -16.51 -0.79
C LEU A 34 9.53 -15.20 -1.14
N VAL A 35 9.10 -14.58 -2.23
CA VAL A 35 9.60 -13.28 -2.70
C VAL A 35 8.50 -12.24 -2.52
N THR A 36 8.84 -11.09 -1.95
CA THR A 36 7.90 -9.97 -1.80
C THR A 36 8.29 -8.83 -2.73
N GLY A 37 7.31 -8.29 -3.45
CA GLY A 37 7.47 -7.09 -4.25
C GLY A 37 7.07 -5.84 -3.46
N VAL A 38 7.78 -4.73 -3.68
CA VAL A 38 7.38 -3.39 -3.26
C VAL A 38 7.24 -2.53 -4.50
N VAL A 39 6.07 -1.94 -4.71
CA VAL A 39 5.81 -0.98 -5.78
C VAL A 39 5.79 0.42 -5.19
N THR A 40 6.52 1.33 -5.81
CA THR A 40 6.51 2.75 -5.45
C THR A 40 6.64 3.64 -6.69
N PHE A 41 6.16 4.87 -6.59
CA PHE A 41 6.05 5.81 -7.71
C PHE A 41 6.78 7.11 -7.39
N ALA A 42 7.80 7.43 -8.18
CA ALA A 42 8.57 8.67 -8.10
C ALA A 42 8.38 9.47 -9.40
N VAL A 43 7.21 10.09 -9.55
CA VAL A 43 6.81 10.81 -10.77
C VAL A 43 6.91 12.33 -10.55
N LYS A 44 7.27 13.10 -11.58
CA LYS A 44 7.50 14.56 -11.48
C LYS A 44 8.57 14.87 -10.44
N LYS A 45 8.27 15.68 -9.44
CA LYS A 45 9.25 16.11 -8.43
C LYS A 45 9.58 15.00 -7.46
N TYR A 46 8.79 13.94 -7.33
CA TYR A 46 8.98 12.94 -6.27
C TYR A 46 10.26 12.09 -6.40
N TRP A 47 11.05 12.26 -7.47
CA TRP A 47 12.37 11.63 -7.58
C TRP A 47 13.32 12.00 -6.41
N PHE A 48 13.15 13.17 -5.77
CA PHE A 48 14.03 13.57 -4.66
C PHE A 48 13.85 12.70 -3.40
N PHE A 49 12.72 12.00 -3.25
CA PHE A 49 12.49 11.10 -2.12
C PHE A 49 13.14 9.72 -2.29
N VAL A 50 13.53 9.35 -3.51
CA VAL A 50 13.96 7.99 -3.84
C VAL A 50 15.14 7.53 -2.99
N GLU A 51 16.15 8.38 -2.79
CA GLU A 51 17.32 8.02 -1.98
C GLU A 51 16.94 7.71 -0.52
N GLY A 52 16.10 8.56 0.10
CA GLY A 52 15.66 8.39 1.48
C GLY A 52 14.80 7.14 1.66
N PHE A 53 13.81 6.96 0.80
CA PHE A 53 12.94 5.78 0.82
C PHE A 53 13.74 4.51 0.56
N MET A 54 14.50 4.43 -0.53
CA MET A 54 15.19 3.20 -0.92
C MET A 54 16.29 2.83 0.08
N SER A 55 17.03 3.81 0.62
CA SER A 55 18.07 3.52 1.62
C SER A 55 17.49 2.96 2.91
N SER A 56 16.36 3.51 3.37
CA SER A 56 15.68 3.02 4.57
C SER A 56 14.96 1.69 4.33
N ALA A 57 14.25 1.54 3.21
CA ALA A 57 13.57 0.31 2.84
C ALA A 57 14.55 -0.86 2.63
N ASN A 58 15.68 -0.62 1.97
CA ASN A 58 16.73 -1.62 1.80
C ASN A 58 17.32 -2.12 3.13
N LYS A 59 17.28 -1.30 4.18
CA LYS A 59 17.74 -1.66 5.53
C LYS A 59 16.66 -2.35 6.37
N TYR A 60 15.42 -1.88 6.29
CA TYR A 60 14.39 -2.21 7.28
C TYR A 60 13.24 -3.08 6.75
N PHE A 61 12.93 -3.01 5.46
CA PHE A 61 11.78 -3.72 4.90
C PHE A 61 12.17 -5.18 4.63
N LEU A 62 11.55 -6.10 5.37
CA LEU A 62 11.76 -7.55 5.29
C LEU A 62 13.25 -7.95 5.27
N ALA A 63 14.07 -7.28 6.08
CA ALA A 63 15.52 -7.50 6.10
C ALA A 63 15.85 -9.00 6.31
N GLY A 64 16.72 -9.56 5.48
CA GLY A 64 17.04 -10.99 5.45
C GLY A 64 16.12 -11.85 4.58
N HIS A 65 15.10 -11.28 3.93
CA HIS A 65 14.21 -11.97 2.98
C HIS A 65 14.29 -11.35 1.59
N ARG A 66 13.87 -12.09 0.56
CA ARG A 66 13.98 -11.64 -0.83
C ARG A 66 12.95 -10.56 -1.14
N VAL A 67 13.42 -9.37 -1.51
CA VAL A 67 12.57 -8.24 -1.90
C VAL A 67 12.92 -7.72 -3.28
N ASN A 68 11.90 -7.60 -4.13
CA ASN A 68 12.01 -6.90 -5.40
C ASN A 68 11.33 -5.52 -5.28
N PHE A 69 12.11 -4.45 -5.40
CA PHE A 69 11.62 -3.09 -5.45
C PHE A 69 11.37 -2.68 -6.90
N TYR A 70 10.14 -2.28 -7.21
CA TYR A 70 9.69 -1.80 -8.51
C TYR A 70 9.42 -0.30 -8.42
N LEU A 71 10.39 0.49 -8.88
CA LEU A 71 10.35 1.95 -8.84
C LEU A 71 9.85 2.47 -10.19
N PHE A 72 8.62 2.96 -10.23
CA PHE A 72 8.06 3.65 -11.39
C PHE A 72 8.49 5.11 -11.39
N THR A 73 9.11 5.60 -12.46
CA THR A 73 9.55 7.00 -12.53
C THR A 73 9.59 7.54 -13.95
N ASP A 74 9.30 8.82 -14.11
CA ASP A 74 9.48 9.56 -15.36
C ASP A 74 10.89 10.16 -15.52
N ASN A 75 11.74 10.01 -14.50
CA ASN A 75 13.09 10.56 -14.47
C ASN A 75 14.12 9.47 -14.11
N PRO A 76 14.22 8.35 -14.88
CA PRO A 76 15.09 7.23 -14.55
C PRO A 76 16.58 7.62 -14.45
N GLU A 77 17.01 8.64 -15.20
CA GLU A 77 18.39 9.13 -15.16
C GLU A 77 18.73 9.94 -13.90
N GLN A 78 17.71 10.42 -13.15
CA GLN A 78 17.91 11.13 -11.87
C GLN A 78 18.03 10.16 -10.69
N ILE A 79 17.79 8.86 -10.90
CA ILE A 79 17.83 7.88 -9.82
C ILE A 79 19.30 7.56 -9.48
N PRO A 80 19.74 7.79 -8.23
CA PRO A 80 21.12 7.52 -7.85
C PRO A 80 21.42 6.02 -7.92
N HIS A 81 22.70 5.69 -8.10
CA HIS A 81 23.16 4.31 -7.93
C HIS A 81 23.12 3.96 -6.44
N LEU A 82 22.20 3.07 -6.09
CA LEU A 82 21.98 2.62 -4.72
C LEU A 82 22.62 1.24 -4.50
N GLN A 83 23.36 1.08 -3.41
CA GLN A 83 23.88 -0.23 -3.02
C GLN A 83 22.79 -1.03 -2.30
N MET A 84 22.22 -2.00 -3.00
CA MET A 84 21.20 -2.89 -2.44
C MET A 84 21.82 -4.00 -1.58
N ALA A 85 21.08 -4.46 -0.57
CA ALA A 85 21.42 -5.67 0.16
C ALA A 85 21.40 -6.88 -0.78
N PRO A 86 22.17 -7.95 -0.52
CA PRO A 86 22.27 -9.12 -1.41
C PRO A 86 20.94 -9.78 -1.77
N GLU A 87 19.97 -9.73 -0.87
CA GLU A 87 18.62 -10.28 -1.01
C GLU A 87 17.65 -9.35 -1.78
N ASN A 88 18.03 -8.09 -2.00
CA ASN A 88 17.18 -7.05 -2.54
C ASN A 88 17.57 -6.68 -3.97
N HIS A 89 16.56 -6.53 -4.84
CA HIS A 89 16.74 -6.05 -6.20
C HIS A 89 15.93 -4.79 -6.43
N LEU A 90 16.52 -3.81 -7.12
CA LEU A 90 15.84 -2.60 -7.57
C LEU A 90 15.65 -2.64 -9.09
N PHE A 91 14.39 -2.56 -9.52
CA PHE A 91 13.97 -2.44 -10.90
C PHE A 91 13.43 -1.04 -11.13
N ILE A 92 14.12 -0.26 -11.96
CA ILE A 92 13.67 1.07 -12.39
C ILE A 92 12.79 0.87 -13.62
N ILE A 93 11.53 1.30 -13.53
CA ILE A 93 10.53 1.15 -14.59
C ILE A 93 10.15 2.54 -15.11
N PRO A 94 10.62 2.94 -16.30
CA PRO A 94 10.28 4.22 -16.88
C PRO A 94 8.76 4.33 -17.14
N VAL A 95 8.18 5.45 -16.77
CA VAL A 95 6.81 5.82 -17.14
C VAL A 95 6.81 7.14 -17.89
N GLN A 96 5.94 7.28 -18.90
CA GLN A 96 5.81 8.53 -19.63
C GLN A 96 5.11 9.57 -18.76
N ASN A 97 5.68 10.77 -18.59
CA ASN A 97 5.02 11.91 -17.95
C ASN A 97 4.14 12.67 -18.95
N ASP A 98 3.25 11.92 -19.61
CA ASP A 98 2.33 12.49 -20.58
C ASP A 98 1.05 12.97 -19.91
N SER A 99 0.21 13.65 -20.69
CA SER A 99 -1.09 14.15 -20.26
C SER A 99 -1.91 13.08 -19.57
N GLU A 100 -1.72 11.79 -19.85
CA GLU A 100 -2.46 10.66 -19.25
C GLU A 100 -2.27 10.49 -17.72
N TRP A 101 -1.12 10.86 -17.14
CA TRP A 101 -0.98 10.91 -15.68
C TRP A 101 -1.67 12.13 -15.07
N GLN A 102 -1.78 13.22 -15.84
CA GLN A 102 -2.41 14.48 -15.40
C GLN A 102 -3.93 14.43 -15.57
N ASP A 103 -4.36 13.84 -16.68
CA ASP A 103 -5.67 13.26 -16.94
C ASP A 103 -5.80 11.96 -16.16
N GLY A 104 -5.06 11.54 -15.13
CA GLY A 104 -5.39 10.35 -14.30
C GLY A 104 -5.84 9.03 -14.99
N SER A 105 -5.63 8.87 -16.30
CA SER A 105 -5.98 7.69 -17.10
C SER A 105 -4.92 6.60 -16.91
N MET A 106 -3.70 7.01 -16.53
CA MET A 106 -2.78 6.19 -15.75
C MET A 106 -2.86 6.58 -14.27
N SER A 107 -3.53 5.73 -13.49
CA SER A 107 -3.49 5.78 -12.02
C SER A 107 -2.47 4.78 -11.47
N ARG A 108 -2.04 4.93 -10.21
CA ARG A 108 -1.23 3.92 -9.51
C ARG A 108 -1.93 2.56 -9.55
N MET A 109 -3.23 2.56 -9.26
CA MET A 109 -4.09 1.37 -9.30
C MET A 109 -4.09 0.67 -10.67
N ASP A 110 -4.27 1.42 -11.77
CA ASP A 110 -4.20 0.84 -13.12
C ASP A 110 -2.82 0.25 -13.42
N THR A 111 -1.77 1.02 -13.15
CA THR A 111 -0.39 0.61 -13.40
C THR A 111 -0.03 -0.66 -12.66
N ILE A 112 -0.31 -0.72 -11.35
CA ILE A 112 -0.09 -1.92 -10.55
C ILE A 112 -0.87 -3.11 -11.13
N SER A 113 -2.16 -2.93 -11.45
CA SER A 113 -2.99 -4.02 -11.97
C SER A 113 -2.48 -4.57 -13.31
N ARG A 114 -1.99 -3.70 -14.21
CA ARG A 114 -1.40 -4.08 -15.50
C ARG A 114 -0.12 -4.86 -15.31
N TYR A 115 0.80 -4.38 -14.46
CA TYR A 115 2.07 -5.04 -14.20
C TYR A 115 1.92 -6.36 -13.43
N ILE A 116 0.93 -6.47 -12.55
CA ILE A 116 0.59 -7.77 -11.97
C ILE A 116 0.21 -8.76 -13.07
N ARG A 117 -0.68 -8.36 -13.98
CA ARG A 117 -1.15 -9.24 -15.06
C ARG A 117 -0.04 -9.59 -16.05
N SER A 118 0.89 -8.69 -16.36
CA SER A 118 1.93 -8.97 -17.35
C SER A 118 3.18 -9.62 -16.75
N GLN A 119 3.50 -9.33 -15.48
CA GLN A 119 4.83 -9.57 -14.93
C GLN A 119 4.81 -10.03 -13.46
N PHE A 120 4.35 -9.21 -12.51
CA PHE A 120 4.60 -9.47 -11.08
C PHE A 120 4.01 -10.79 -10.56
N GLN A 121 2.93 -11.30 -11.17
CA GLN A 121 2.36 -12.61 -10.82
C GLN A 121 3.32 -13.79 -11.03
N TYR A 122 4.38 -13.61 -11.81
CA TYR A 122 5.40 -14.62 -12.07
C TYR A 122 6.70 -14.38 -11.31
N GLU A 123 6.84 -13.23 -10.63
CA GLU A 123 8.10 -12.82 -9.98
C GLU A 123 8.01 -12.83 -8.45
N VAL A 124 6.85 -12.49 -7.90
CA VAL A 124 6.66 -12.33 -6.44
C VAL A 124 5.41 -13.05 -5.95
N ASN A 125 5.40 -13.40 -4.68
CA ASN A 125 4.27 -14.05 -4.00
C ASN A 125 3.34 -13.02 -3.34
N TYR A 126 3.94 -11.97 -2.77
CA TYR A 126 3.26 -10.85 -2.13
C TYR A 126 3.68 -9.54 -2.79
N LEU A 127 2.80 -8.55 -2.77
CA LEU A 127 3.07 -7.22 -3.32
C LEU A 127 2.56 -6.16 -2.33
N TYR A 128 3.38 -5.16 -2.06
CA TYR A 128 3.01 -4.00 -1.28
C TYR A 128 3.18 -2.72 -2.10
N SER A 129 2.22 -1.83 -2.01
CA SER A 129 2.33 -0.46 -2.53
C SER A 129 2.70 0.43 -1.36
N ILE A 130 3.80 1.17 -1.48
CA ILE A 130 4.26 2.13 -0.47
C ILE A 130 4.57 3.46 -1.16
N ASP A 131 4.07 4.56 -0.60
CA ASP A 131 4.39 5.89 -1.11
C ASP A 131 5.88 6.22 -0.95
N ILE A 132 6.43 6.89 -1.97
CA ILE A 132 7.87 7.16 -2.06
C ILE A 132 8.33 8.21 -1.06
N ASP A 133 7.44 9.07 -0.58
CA ASP A 133 7.73 10.11 0.41
C ASP A 133 7.74 9.58 1.85
N ALA A 134 7.57 8.28 2.04
CA ALA A 134 7.80 7.61 3.31
C ALA A 134 9.29 7.39 3.61
N GLN A 135 9.64 7.36 4.89
CA GLN A 135 10.94 6.91 5.35
C GLN A 135 10.76 5.87 6.45
N LEU A 136 11.44 4.72 6.31
CA LEU A 136 11.37 3.67 7.33
C LEU A 136 12.38 3.97 8.43
N PHE A 137 11.91 4.06 9.67
CA PHE A 137 12.77 4.26 10.85
C PHE A 137 13.13 2.97 11.56
N GLU A 138 12.27 1.96 11.45
CA GLU A 138 12.38 0.68 12.14
C GLU A 138 11.97 -0.49 11.25
N HIS A 139 12.27 -1.72 11.70
CA HIS A 139 12.04 -2.93 10.93
C HIS A 139 10.55 -3.21 10.68
N ILE A 140 10.20 -3.38 9.39
CA ILE A 140 8.91 -3.87 8.92
C ILE A 140 9.13 -5.30 8.41
N GLY A 141 8.75 -6.28 9.21
CA GLY A 141 9.08 -7.69 8.98
C GLY A 141 7.93 -8.51 8.42
N VAL A 142 8.13 -9.83 8.39
CA VAL A 142 7.16 -10.78 7.84
C VAL A 142 5.83 -10.81 8.60
N GLU A 143 5.72 -10.13 9.74
CA GLU A 143 4.46 -9.89 10.43
C GLU A 143 3.42 -9.15 9.61
N ILE A 144 3.80 -8.46 8.52
CA ILE A 144 2.85 -7.79 7.63
C ILE A 144 2.25 -8.74 6.59
N ILE A 145 2.83 -9.92 6.38
CA ILE A 145 2.49 -10.82 5.27
C ILE A 145 1.13 -11.48 5.51
N ASP A 146 0.19 -11.24 4.59
CA ASP A 146 -1.12 -11.88 4.58
C ASP A 146 -1.78 -11.81 3.19
N GLU A 147 -2.94 -12.44 3.02
CA GLU A 147 -3.69 -12.41 1.76
C GLU A 147 -4.09 -11.00 1.34
N LEU A 148 -4.66 -10.19 2.25
CA LEU A 148 -5.06 -8.81 2.00
C LEU A 148 -4.77 -7.93 3.22
N VAL A 149 -3.97 -6.88 3.01
CA VAL A 149 -3.41 -6.05 4.07
C VAL A 149 -3.77 -4.59 3.86
N GLY A 150 -4.37 -3.97 4.88
CA GLY A 150 -4.65 -2.53 4.91
C GLY A 150 -3.99 -1.86 6.12
N THR A 151 -3.47 -0.64 5.94
CA THR A 151 -2.87 0.13 7.02
C THR A 151 -3.85 1.16 7.55
N VAL A 152 -4.05 1.19 8.87
CA VAL A 152 -4.94 2.17 9.51
C VAL A 152 -4.25 3.54 9.51
N SER A 153 -4.95 4.55 9.00
CA SER A 153 -4.43 5.93 8.95
C SER A 153 -4.22 6.50 10.36
N SER A 154 -3.06 7.10 10.59
CA SER A 154 -2.69 7.83 11.80
C SER A 154 -3.65 9.00 12.10
N TRP A 155 -3.92 9.84 11.09
CA TRP A 155 -4.74 11.05 11.23
C TRP A 155 -6.25 10.79 11.37
N GLN A 156 -6.70 9.55 11.09
CA GLN A 156 -8.10 9.13 11.22
C GLN A 156 -8.31 8.07 12.31
N TYR A 157 -7.25 7.67 13.03
CA TYR A 157 -7.30 6.59 14.02
C TYR A 157 -8.28 6.88 15.16
N THR A 158 -8.28 8.12 15.67
CA THR A 158 -9.13 8.56 16.79
C THR A 158 -10.50 9.07 16.36
N ALA A 159 -10.72 9.25 15.06
CA ALA A 159 -11.97 9.79 14.54
C ALA A 159 -13.13 8.80 14.71
N CYS A 160 -14.25 9.28 15.25
CA CYS A 160 -15.50 8.53 15.24
C CYS A 160 -15.90 8.20 13.79
N ARG A 161 -16.51 7.03 13.57
CA ARG A 161 -16.89 6.51 12.26
C ARG A 161 -17.61 7.51 11.35
N ASP A 162 -18.55 8.27 11.90
CA ASP A 162 -19.34 9.23 11.12
C ASP A 162 -18.54 10.50 10.76
N ASN A 163 -17.45 10.77 11.47
CA ASN A 163 -16.52 11.87 11.21
C ASN A 163 -15.35 11.44 10.33
N LYS A 164 -15.22 10.14 10.02
CA LYS A 164 -14.18 9.66 9.11
C LYS A 164 -14.32 10.28 7.74
N ALA A 165 -13.19 10.62 7.15
CA ALA A 165 -13.10 11.40 5.92
C ALA A 165 -13.47 10.63 4.63
N TYR A 166 -14.35 9.63 4.71
CA TYR A 166 -14.83 8.89 3.54
C TYR A 166 -15.53 9.80 2.54
N GLU A 167 -15.63 9.33 1.30
CA GLU A 167 -16.56 9.87 0.31
C GLU A 167 -18.00 9.64 0.77
N ARG A 168 -18.82 10.70 0.76
CA ARG A 168 -20.20 10.69 1.25
C ARG A 168 -21.22 11.05 0.17
N HIS A 169 -20.78 11.55 -0.98
CA HIS A 169 -21.63 11.84 -2.13
C HIS A 169 -22.10 10.52 -2.74
N PRO A 170 -23.38 10.15 -2.64
CA PRO A 170 -23.88 8.83 -3.06
C PRO A 170 -23.73 8.58 -4.57
N GLU A 171 -23.49 9.63 -5.36
CA GLU A 171 -23.22 9.53 -6.79
C GLU A 171 -21.85 8.91 -7.10
N SER A 172 -20.89 8.97 -6.16
CA SER A 172 -19.56 8.37 -6.31
C SER A 172 -19.58 6.87 -6.04
N GLN A 173 -18.82 6.10 -6.81
CA GLN A 173 -18.53 4.68 -6.58
C GLN A 173 -17.75 4.45 -5.28
N ALA A 174 -17.08 5.46 -4.74
CA ALA A 174 -16.38 5.38 -3.47
C ALA A 174 -17.26 5.66 -2.25
N ALA A 175 -18.54 6.01 -2.44
CA ALA A 175 -19.41 6.47 -1.36
C ALA A 175 -19.59 5.43 -0.24
N ILE A 176 -19.32 5.84 1.00
CA ILE A 176 -19.61 5.07 2.20
C ILE A 176 -20.70 5.83 2.99
N PRO A 177 -21.92 5.27 3.12
CA PRO A 177 -23.00 5.89 3.87
C PRO A 177 -22.64 6.15 5.33
N LYS A 178 -23.33 7.11 5.96
CA LYS A 178 -23.24 7.30 7.42
C LYS A 178 -23.69 6.03 8.15
N GLY A 179 -23.05 5.71 9.26
CA GLY A 179 -23.28 4.46 9.96
C GLY A 179 -22.52 3.24 9.41
N GLU A 180 -21.88 3.34 8.23
CA GLU A 180 -20.98 2.32 7.69
C GLU A 180 -19.49 2.72 7.86
N GLY A 181 -18.60 1.73 7.78
CA GLY A 181 -17.15 1.89 7.95
C GLY A 181 -16.61 1.23 9.23
N ASP A 182 -15.48 0.54 9.10
CA ASP A 182 -14.77 -0.08 10.24
C ASP A 182 -13.58 0.79 10.64
N PHE A 183 -12.58 0.88 9.76
CA PHE A 183 -11.37 1.69 9.91
C PHE A 183 -11.23 2.61 8.72
N TYR A 184 -10.51 3.72 8.91
CA TYR A 184 -10.06 4.52 7.77
C TYR A 184 -8.64 4.05 7.41
N TYR A 185 -8.49 3.53 6.20
CA TYR A 185 -7.24 2.99 5.70
C TYR A 185 -6.52 4.02 4.84
N THR A 186 -5.19 4.04 4.91
CA THR A 186 -4.39 4.89 4.03
C THR A 186 -4.07 4.20 2.71
N ALA A 187 -4.09 4.95 1.61
CA ALA A 187 -3.59 4.47 0.31
C ALA A 187 -2.06 4.53 0.17
N SER A 188 -1.36 5.03 1.18
CA SER A 188 0.10 5.16 1.19
C SER A 188 0.82 3.88 1.59
N PHE A 189 0.12 2.94 2.23
CA PHE A 189 0.67 1.61 2.52
C PHE A 189 -0.44 0.54 2.55
N TYR A 190 -0.45 -0.34 1.56
CA TYR A 190 -1.33 -1.51 1.51
C TYR A 190 -0.65 -2.63 0.73
N GLY A 191 -1.20 -3.84 0.80
CA GLY A 191 -0.66 -4.96 0.04
C GLY A 191 -1.35 -6.28 0.30
N GLY A 192 -0.62 -7.36 0.05
CA GLY A 192 -1.08 -8.72 0.28
C GLY A 192 -0.57 -9.68 -0.78
N SER A 193 -1.26 -10.80 -0.96
CA SER A 193 -0.96 -11.73 -2.04
C SER A 193 -1.15 -11.04 -3.40
N VAL A 194 -0.35 -11.41 -4.41
CA VAL A 194 -0.47 -10.79 -5.74
C VAL A 194 -1.88 -10.91 -6.31
N ALA A 195 -2.58 -12.01 -6.05
CA ALA A 195 -3.96 -12.22 -6.49
C ALA A 195 -4.95 -11.23 -5.86
N GLU A 196 -4.83 -10.96 -4.55
CA GLU A 196 -5.70 -10.01 -3.85
C GLU A 196 -5.37 -8.57 -4.24
N VAL A 197 -4.09 -8.22 -4.34
CA VAL A 197 -3.69 -6.87 -4.79
C VAL A 197 -4.16 -6.61 -6.21
N TYR A 198 -4.17 -7.62 -7.09
CA TYR A 198 -4.77 -7.51 -8.42
C TYR A 198 -6.27 -7.21 -8.37
N ARG A 199 -7.02 -7.92 -7.52
CA ARG A 199 -8.47 -7.71 -7.35
C ARG A 199 -8.76 -6.30 -6.82
N LEU A 200 -8.03 -5.88 -5.79
CA LEU A 200 -8.16 -4.57 -5.17
C LEU A 200 -7.88 -3.45 -6.17
N THR A 201 -6.70 -3.47 -6.81
CA THR A 201 -6.27 -2.39 -7.70
C THR A 201 -7.17 -2.29 -8.93
N ARG A 202 -7.58 -3.42 -9.51
CA ARG A 202 -8.53 -3.45 -10.62
C ARG A 202 -9.91 -2.92 -10.24
N ALA A 203 -10.41 -3.26 -9.04
CA ALA A 203 -11.70 -2.77 -8.57
C ALA A 203 -11.67 -1.26 -8.27
N CYS A 204 -10.62 -0.77 -7.62
CA CYS A 204 -10.43 0.65 -7.34
C CYS A 204 -10.33 1.46 -8.64
N PHE A 205 -9.52 0.99 -9.60
CA PHE A 205 -9.41 1.63 -10.91
C PHE A 205 -10.75 1.66 -11.66
N LYS A 206 -11.51 0.57 -11.64
CA LYS A 206 -12.85 0.56 -12.24
C LYS A 206 -13.77 1.62 -11.61
N GLY A 207 -13.73 1.77 -10.28
CA GLY A 207 -14.50 2.79 -9.57
C GLY A 207 -14.09 4.21 -9.97
N LEU A 208 -12.78 4.48 -10.00
CA LEU A 208 -12.22 5.78 -10.43
C LEU A 208 -12.67 6.15 -11.85
N MET A 209 -12.64 5.19 -12.78
CA MET A 209 -13.05 5.45 -14.17
C MET A 209 -14.54 5.72 -14.33
N GLU A 210 -15.39 5.06 -13.53
CA GLU A 210 -16.83 5.32 -13.55
C GLU A 210 -17.16 6.69 -12.95
N ASP A 211 -16.52 7.08 -11.83
CA ASP A 211 -16.68 8.41 -11.25
C ASP A 211 -16.28 9.49 -12.25
N ARG A 212 -15.11 9.34 -12.86
CA ARG A 212 -14.66 10.26 -13.91
C ARG A 212 -15.67 10.37 -15.05
N LYS A 213 -16.17 9.25 -15.55
CA LYS A 213 -17.12 9.24 -16.67
C LYS A 213 -18.38 10.04 -16.34
N ASN A 214 -18.74 10.09 -15.06
CA ASN A 214 -19.86 10.86 -14.53
C ASN A 214 -19.47 12.27 -14.06
N GLY A 215 -18.24 12.72 -14.30
CA GLY A 215 -17.74 14.04 -13.90
C GLY A 215 -17.51 14.18 -12.39
N ILE A 216 -17.30 13.07 -11.70
CA ILE A 216 -17.12 12.99 -10.24
C ILE A 216 -15.65 12.69 -9.95
N GLU A 217 -15.13 13.33 -8.91
CA GLU A 217 -13.84 13.01 -8.31
C GLU A 217 -14.06 12.78 -6.82
N ALA A 218 -13.70 11.57 -6.34
CA ALA A 218 -13.89 11.23 -4.94
C ALA A 218 -12.97 12.08 -4.05
N ARG A 219 -13.44 12.39 -2.84
CA ARG A 219 -12.83 13.33 -1.88
C ARG A 219 -11.31 13.16 -1.67
N TRP A 220 -10.84 11.93 -1.59
CA TRP A 220 -9.42 11.58 -1.42
C TRP A 220 -8.94 10.65 -2.55
N HIS A 221 -9.46 10.88 -3.75
CA HIS A 221 -9.08 10.16 -4.97
C HIS A 221 -9.12 8.63 -4.76
N GLU A 222 -8.01 7.93 -5.01
CA GLU A 222 -7.92 6.47 -4.88
C GLU A 222 -8.04 5.95 -3.44
N GLU A 223 -7.73 6.77 -2.43
CA GLU A 223 -7.90 6.39 -1.02
C GLU A 223 -9.38 6.21 -0.65
N SER A 224 -10.26 7.03 -1.22
CA SER A 224 -11.71 6.85 -1.07
C SER A 224 -12.16 5.49 -1.62
N HIS A 225 -11.69 5.10 -2.81
CA HIS A 225 -12.04 3.81 -3.42
C HIS A 225 -11.40 2.62 -2.68
N LEU A 226 -10.18 2.77 -2.16
CA LEU A 226 -9.53 1.78 -1.30
C LEU A 226 -10.37 1.51 -0.04
N ASN A 227 -10.81 2.57 0.65
CA ASN A 227 -11.65 2.45 1.83
C ASN A 227 -12.98 1.77 1.51
N LYS A 228 -13.61 2.11 0.38
CA LYS A 228 -14.81 1.42 -0.11
C LYS A 228 -14.54 -0.05 -0.35
N TYR A 229 -13.43 -0.39 -1.01
CA TYR A 229 -13.06 -1.77 -1.31
C TYR A 229 -12.88 -2.59 -0.03
N LEU A 230 -12.08 -2.10 0.92
CA LEU A 230 -11.77 -2.79 2.19
C LEU A 230 -12.96 -2.88 3.15
N LEU A 231 -13.97 -2.01 2.99
CA LEU A 231 -15.24 -2.14 3.69
C LEU A 231 -16.01 -3.40 3.27
N TYR A 232 -16.02 -3.77 1.99
CA TYR A 232 -16.74 -4.95 1.49
C TYR A 232 -15.85 -6.18 1.27
N HIS A 233 -14.53 -6.01 1.24
CA HIS A 233 -13.52 -7.06 1.16
C HIS A 233 -12.61 -6.91 2.37
N LYS A 234 -13.00 -7.54 3.48
CA LYS A 234 -12.33 -7.35 4.76
C LYS A 234 -10.85 -7.76 4.67
N PRO A 235 -9.90 -6.89 5.05
CA PRO A 235 -8.49 -7.26 5.06
C PRO A 235 -8.27 -8.39 6.06
N THR A 236 -7.45 -9.38 5.68
CA THR A 236 -7.07 -10.50 6.56
C THR A 236 -6.05 -10.08 7.60
N ARG A 237 -5.41 -8.92 7.41
CA ARG A 237 -4.50 -8.28 8.38
C ARG A 237 -4.57 -6.77 8.30
N LEU A 238 -4.52 -6.12 9.44
CA LEU A 238 -4.45 -4.67 9.53
C LEU A 238 -3.11 -4.26 10.13
N LEU A 239 -2.49 -3.24 9.56
CA LEU A 239 -1.32 -2.61 10.16
C LEU A 239 -1.78 -1.43 11.01
N SER A 240 -1.23 -1.32 12.22
CA SER A 240 -1.44 -0.15 13.08
C SER A 240 -0.84 1.12 12.45
N PRO A 241 -1.18 2.31 12.99
CA PRO A 241 -0.50 3.54 12.62
C PRO A 241 1.03 3.54 12.84
N GLU A 242 1.60 2.59 13.58
CA GLU A 242 3.06 2.45 13.73
C GLU A 242 3.75 2.16 12.37
N TYR A 243 3.03 1.61 11.41
CA TYR A 243 3.54 1.27 10.08
C TYR A 243 3.46 2.41 9.06
N TYR A 244 2.66 3.44 9.33
CA TYR A 244 2.59 4.64 8.52
C TYR A 244 2.10 5.81 9.38
N TRP A 245 3.06 6.63 9.82
CA TRP A 245 2.84 7.74 10.74
C TRP A 245 3.18 9.06 10.05
N ASP A 246 2.40 10.09 10.35
CA ASP A 246 2.67 11.46 9.92
C ASP A 246 3.10 12.23 11.16
N GLU A 247 4.35 12.70 11.18
CA GLU A 247 4.96 13.39 12.31
C GLU A 247 4.37 14.78 12.55
N GLU A 248 3.66 15.35 11.57
CA GLU A 248 3.05 16.68 11.67
C GLU A 248 1.65 16.65 12.34
N LEU A 249 1.16 15.48 12.76
CA LEU A 249 -0.14 15.28 13.42
C LEU A 249 -0.19 15.65 14.91
#